data_AF-A0AA40AE51-F1
#
_entry.id   AF-A0AA40AE51-F1
#
_cell.length_a   1.000
_cell.length_b   1.000
_cell.length_c   1.000
_cell.angle_alpha   90.00
_cell.angle_beta   90.00
_cell.angle_gamma   90.00
#
_symmetry.space_group_name_H-M   'P 1'
#
loop_
_entity.id
_entity.type
_entity.pdbx_description
1 polymer ?
#
loop_
_entity_poly.entity_id
_entity_poly.type
_entity_poly.pdbx_seq_one_letter_code
_entity_poly.pdbx_strand_id
1 'polypeptide(L)'
;MPERDLRMEPEATVRDASTAPVSSDVPSVEYEVELLLPRSEAKLVETFRQEIRLCETDTQKFGKCIQKRDELLEENDGFILRLTAFENVMSVECTSYRGRKERARPLATPPGRIVTGDGAAKWDRFVGAAAVGSDAISKLLPPLKMVSLQWGKDFVQHYQLAGKGQNYCNKFSAAVKLHTLENGVRKLNQLLLRRF
;
A
#
# COMPACT_ATOMS: atom_id res chain seq x y z
N MET A 1 11.33 8.15 -79.72
CA MET A 1 11.73 8.22 -78.31
C MET A 1 10.60 8.88 -77.50
N PRO A 2 9.64 8.11 -76.98
CA PRO A 2 8.71 8.53 -75.91
C PRO A 2 9.13 7.90 -74.56
N GLU A 3 9.16 8.69 -73.47
CA GLU A 3 8.22 8.67 -72.31
C GLU A 3 8.28 7.39 -71.45
N ARG A 4 8.96 7.44 -70.28
CA ARG A 4 8.40 7.62 -68.91
C ARG A 4 7.31 6.60 -68.57
N ASP A 5 7.68 5.51 -67.88
CA ASP A 5 7.59 5.36 -66.40
C ASP A 5 6.16 5.45 -65.85
N LEU A 6 5.57 4.31 -65.46
CA LEU A 6 5.43 3.94 -64.04
C LEU A 6 4.60 2.66 -63.87
N ARG A 7 5.21 1.74 -63.12
CA ARG A 7 4.66 0.50 -62.56
C ARG A 7 3.30 0.70 -61.88
N MET A 8 2.38 -0.22 -62.13
CA MET A 8 1.58 -0.87 -61.08
C MET A 8 1.31 -2.31 -61.51
N GLU A 9 1.85 -3.25 -60.73
CA GLU A 9 1.54 -4.69 -60.78
C GLU A 9 0.66 -5.04 -59.57
N PRO A 10 -0.12 -6.14 -59.63
CA PRO A 10 -1.49 -6.18 -59.15
C PRO A 10 -1.71 -6.80 -57.76
N GLU A 11 -2.95 -6.62 -57.30
CA GLU A 11 -3.60 -7.21 -56.12
C GLU A 11 -3.29 -8.71 -55.93
N ALA A 12 -2.88 -9.07 -54.71
CA ALA A 12 -2.85 -10.45 -54.24
C ALA A 12 -3.71 -10.56 -52.96
N THR A 13 -4.93 -11.04 -53.16
CA THR A 13 -5.91 -11.39 -52.13
C THR A 13 -5.63 -12.79 -51.61
N VAL A 14 -5.13 -12.97 -50.38
CA VAL A 14 -5.09 -14.29 -49.70
C VAL A 14 -5.20 -14.17 -48.17
N ARG A 15 -6.36 -14.62 -47.67
CA ARG A 15 -6.64 -15.40 -46.44
C ARG A 15 -6.41 -14.79 -45.05
N ASP A 16 -7.51 -14.29 -44.51
CA ASP A 16 -8.20 -14.79 -43.30
C ASP A 16 -7.34 -15.63 -42.34
N ALA A 17 -6.72 -14.96 -41.37
CA ALA A 17 -6.15 -15.57 -40.17
C ALA A 17 -7.17 -15.41 -39.03
N SER A 18 -8.10 -16.35 -38.97
CA SER A 18 -8.92 -16.64 -37.81
C SER A 18 -8.02 -16.82 -36.58
N THR A 19 -7.87 -15.75 -35.82
CA THR A 19 -7.20 -15.79 -34.52
C THR A 19 -8.24 -16.29 -33.53
N ALA A 20 -8.21 -17.60 -33.29
CA ALA A 20 -9.00 -18.24 -32.24
C ALA A 20 -8.82 -17.48 -30.92
N PRO A 21 -9.88 -17.34 -30.11
CA PRO A 21 -9.73 -16.76 -28.79
C PRO A 21 -8.83 -17.69 -27.98
N VAL A 22 -7.69 -17.17 -27.53
CA VAL A 22 -6.89 -17.79 -26.49
C VAL A 22 -7.79 -17.88 -25.26
N SER A 23 -8.36 -19.07 -25.04
CA SER A 23 -8.94 -19.44 -23.76
C SER A 23 -7.81 -19.39 -22.75
N SER A 24 -7.68 -18.27 -22.03
CA SER A 24 -6.90 -18.24 -20.81
C SER A 24 -7.75 -18.94 -19.74
N ASP A 25 -7.81 -20.26 -19.81
CA ASP A 25 -8.14 -21.10 -18.66
C ASP A 25 -6.98 -20.98 -17.67
N VAL A 26 -6.88 -19.83 -17.03
CA VAL A 26 -6.21 -19.73 -15.74
C VAL A 26 -7.09 -20.55 -14.81
N PRO A 27 -6.59 -21.64 -14.21
CA PRO A 27 -7.37 -22.35 -13.22
C PRO A 27 -7.74 -21.33 -12.15
N SER A 28 -9.04 -21.05 -12.04
CA SER A 28 -9.58 -20.28 -10.94
C SER A 28 -9.37 -21.17 -9.72
N VAL A 29 -8.17 -21.10 -9.15
CA VAL A 29 -7.92 -21.58 -7.79
C VAL A 29 -8.78 -20.65 -6.95
N GLU A 30 -10.04 -21.02 -6.76
CA GLU A 30 -10.91 -20.39 -5.78
C GLU A 30 -10.23 -20.64 -4.44
N TYR A 31 -9.39 -19.69 -4.04
CA TYR A 31 -8.91 -19.62 -2.67
C TYR A 31 -10.17 -19.63 -1.81
N GLU A 32 -10.37 -20.69 -1.02
CA GLU A 32 -11.39 -20.70 0.03
C GLU A 32 -10.95 -19.68 1.08
N VAL A 33 -11.21 -18.40 0.80
CA VAL A 33 -10.86 -17.24 1.64
C VAL A 33 -11.44 -17.43 3.04
N GLU A 34 -12.56 -18.16 3.16
CA GLU A 34 -13.20 -18.53 4.43
C GLU A 34 -12.33 -19.44 5.32
N LEU A 35 -11.43 -20.24 4.73
CA LEU A 35 -10.48 -21.07 5.50
C LEU A 35 -9.25 -20.29 5.96
N LEU A 36 -8.91 -19.20 5.26
CA LEU A 36 -7.69 -18.43 5.50
C LEU A 36 -7.92 -17.21 6.39
N LEU A 37 -9.15 -16.70 6.44
CA LEU A 37 -9.50 -15.47 7.13
C LEU A 37 -10.56 -15.69 8.22
N PRO A 38 -10.51 -14.91 9.32
CA PRO A 38 -11.64 -14.81 10.24
C PRO A 38 -12.94 -14.45 9.50
N ARG A 39 -14.09 -14.92 10.00
CA ARG A 39 -15.40 -14.69 9.37
C ARG A 39 -15.69 -13.22 9.03
N SER A 40 -15.23 -12.29 9.87
CA SER A 40 -15.37 -10.85 9.63
C SER A 40 -14.60 -10.38 8.40
N GLU A 41 -13.39 -10.89 8.19
CA GLU A 41 -12.52 -10.53 7.07
C GLU A 41 -12.92 -11.25 5.78
N ALA A 42 -13.34 -12.52 5.87
CA ALA A 42 -13.92 -13.24 4.73
C ALA A 42 -15.16 -12.52 4.18
N LYS A 43 -16.02 -11.98 5.05
CA LYS A 43 -17.16 -11.16 4.66
C LYS A 43 -16.75 -9.87 3.94
N LEU A 44 -15.66 -9.22 4.35
CA LEU A 44 -15.14 -8.02 3.67
C LEU A 44 -14.64 -8.36 2.26
N VAL A 45 -13.96 -9.50 2.09
CA VAL A 45 -13.51 -9.96 0.77
C VAL A 45 -14.70 -10.29 -0.13
N GLU A 46 -15.72 -10.97 0.38
CA GLU A 46 -16.92 -11.27 -0.41
C GLU A 46 -17.71 -10.01 -0.77
N THR A 47 -17.81 -9.04 0.15
CA THR A 47 -18.42 -7.73 -0.14
C THR A 47 -17.67 -7.03 -1.28
N PHE A 48 -16.33 -6.99 -1.21
CA PHE A 48 -15.52 -6.38 -2.27
C PHE A 48 -15.65 -7.12 -3.61
N ARG A 49 -15.74 -8.46 -3.59
CA ARG A 49 -15.99 -9.27 -4.79
C ARG A 49 -17.31 -8.90 -5.44
N GLN A 50 -18.37 -8.69 -4.66
CA GLN A 50 -19.67 -8.23 -5.15
C GLN A 50 -19.57 -6.82 -5.74
N GLU A 51 -18.88 -5.89 -5.08
CA GLU A 51 -18.65 -4.54 -5.63
C GLU A 51 -17.95 -4.54 -6.99
N ILE A 52 -16.95 -5.41 -7.18
CA ILE A 52 -16.23 -5.55 -8.46
C ILE A 52 -17.14 -6.15 -9.55
N ARG A 53 -17.99 -7.12 -9.19
CA ARG A 53 -18.97 -7.73 -10.11
C ARG A 53 -20.04 -6.74 -10.57
N LEU A 54 -20.38 -5.76 -9.74
CA LEU A 54 -21.34 -4.69 -10.05
C LEU A 54 -20.78 -3.59 -10.96
N CYS A 55 -19.46 -3.52 -11.17
CA CYS A 55 -18.85 -2.54 -12.07
C CYS A 55 -19.08 -2.93 -13.54
N GLU A 56 -19.56 -1.98 -14.35
CA GLU A 56 -19.94 -2.21 -15.76
C GLU A 56 -18.72 -2.29 -16.69
N THR A 57 -17.66 -1.53 -16.38
CA THR A 57 -16.46 -1.44 -17.22
C THR A 57 -15.22 -1.92 -16.50
N ASP A 58 -14.25 -2.40 -17.28
CA ASP A 58 -12.96 -2.83 -16.72
C ASP A 58 -12.19 -1.65 -16.10
N THR A 59 -12.31 -0.45 -16.66
CA THR A 59 -11.72 0.76 -16.07
C THR A 59 -12.28 1.08 -14.67
N GLN A 60 -13.59 0.90 -14.46
CA GLN A 60 -14.20 1.05 -13.12
C GLN A 60 -13.70 -0.03 -12.14
N LYS A 61 -13.61 -1.29 -12.60
CA LYS A 61 -13.05 -2.39 -11.81
C LYS A 61 -11.62 -2.09 -11.39
N PHE A 62 -10.78 -1.66 -12.33
CA PHE A 62 -9.40 -1.28 -12.07
C PHE A 62 -9.30 -0.12 -11.06
N GLY A 63 -10.15 0.91 -11.20
CA GLY A 63 -10.21 2.01 -10.23
C GLY A 63 -10.59 1.56 -8.81
N LYS A 64 -11.54 0.62 -8.69
CA LYS A 64 -11.93 0.00 -7.42
C LYS A 64 -10.82 -0.88 -6.82
N CYS A 65 -10.09 -1.63 -7.65
CA CYS A 65 -8.94 -2.41 -7.22
C CYS A 65 -7.82 -1.52 -6.66
N ILE A 66 -7.48 -0.42 -7.34
CA ILE A 66 -6.51 0.56 -6.84
C ILE A 66 -6.98 1.11 -5.50
N GLN A 67 -8.24 1.53 -5.41
CA GLN A 67 -8.79 2.07 -4.17
C GLN A 67 -8.69 1.06 -3.01
N LYS A 68 -9.12 -0.20 -3.22
CA LYS A 68 -9.10 -1.20 -2.15
C LYS A 68 -7.69 -1.58 -1.74
N ARG A 69 -6.77 -1.67 -2.71
CA ARG A 69 -5.34 -1.86 -2.43
C ARG A 69 -4.82 -0.73 -1.56
N ASP A 70 -5.11 0.52 -1.92
CA ASP A 70 -4.64 1.69 -1.18
C ASP A 70 -5.23 1.68 0.24
N GLU A 71 -6.52 1.36 0.43
CA GLU A 71 -7.14 1.18 1.76
C GLU A 71 -6.45 0.10 2.61
N LEU A 72 -6.18 -1.08 2.04
CA LEU A 72 -5.50 -2.18 2.75
C LEU A 72 -4.07 -1.82 3.12
N LEU A 73 -3.37 -1.09 2.24
CA LEU A 73 -2.04 -0.56 2.54
C LEU A 73 -2.08 0.46 3.67
N GLU A 74 -3.06 1.37 3.70
CA GLU A 74 -3.23 2.34 4.79
C GLU A 74 -3.53 1.66 6.15
N GLU A 75 -4.39 0.63 6.17
CA GLU A 75 -4.69 -0.13 7.39
C GLU A 75 -3.45 -0.87 7.92
N ASN A 76 -2.69 -1.48 7.02
CA ASN A 76 -1.46 -2.17 7.36
C ASN A 76 -0.37 -1.19 7.83
N ASP A 77 -0.21 -0.05 7.16
CA ASP A 77 0.67 1.04 7.59
C ASP A 77 0.27 1.51 8.99
N GLY A 78 -1.01 1.79 9.23
CA GLY A 78 -1.52 2.19 10.53
C GLY A 78 -1.31 1.14 11.62
N PHE A 79 -1.38 -0.15 11.28
CA PHE A 79 -1.08 -1.25 12.20
C PHE A 79 0.43 -1.31 12.53
N ILE A 80 1.29 -1.23 11.52
CA ILE A 80 2.74 -1.22 11.66
C ILE A 80 3.22 -0.01 12.49
N LEU A 81 2.66 1.18 12.22
CA LEU A 81 2.95 2.40 13.00
C LEU A 81 2.58 2.23 14.48
N ARG A 82 1.43 1.60 14.76
CA ARG A 82 1.01 1.28 16.14
C ARG A 82 1.99 0.31 16.80
N LEU A 83 2.37 -0.77 16.14
CA LEU A 83 3.34 -1.72 16.66
C LEU A 83 4.67 -1.04 17.00
N THR A 84 5.19 -0.20 16.10
CA THR A 84 6.44 0.53 16.35
C THR A 84 6.31 1.54 17.49
N ALA A 85 5.18 2.23 17.63
CA ALA A 85 4.96 3.14 18.75
C ALA A 85 4.97 2.40 20.09
N PHE A 86 4.28 1.26 20.17
CA PHE A 86 4.32 0.39 21.36
C PHE A 86 5.72 -0.16 21.61
N GLU A 87 6.42 -0.62 20.58
CA GLU A 87 7.78 -1.13 20.70
C GLU A 87 8.73 -0.06 21.26
N ASN A 88 8.61 1.19 20.78
CA ASN A 88 9.42 2.31 21.26
C ASN A 88 9.15 2.56 22.76
N VAL A 89 7.88 2.67 23.17
CA VAL A 89 7.51 2.84 24.59
C VAL A 89 8.06 1.69 25.43
N MET A 90 7.87 0.44 25.00
CA MET A 90 8.40 -0.74 25.70
C MET A 90 9.93 -0.69 25.83
N SER A 91 10.63 -0.27 24.78
CA SER A 91 12.10 -0.14 24.78
C SER A 91 12.59 1.01 25.65
N VAL A 92 11.90 2.15 25.67
CA VAL A 92 12.29 3.31 26.49
C VAL A 92 12.02 3.05 27.96
N GLU A 93 10.83 2.56 28.31
CA GLU A 93 10.37 2.42 29.69
C GLU A 93 10.86 1.13 30.38
N CYS A 94 11.16 0.06 29.64
CA CYS A 94 11.55 -1.22 30.22
C CYS A 94 12.99 -1.63 29.84
N THR A 95 13.93 -1.47 30.78
CA THR A 95 15.35 -1.82 30.58
C THR A 95 15.57 -3.31 30.33
N SER A 96 14.78 -4.19 30.96
CA SER A 96 14.84 -5.64 30.72
C SER A 96 14.39 -6.00 29.30
N TYR A 97 13.33 -5.35 28.80
CA TYR A 97 12.87 -5.51 27.42
C TYR A 97 13.92 -5.00 26.43
N ARG A 98 14.46 -3.78 26.67
CA ARG A 98 15.54 -3.20 25.86
C ARG A 98 16.77 -4.11 25.81
N GLY A 99 17.22 -4.60 26.96
CA GLY A 99 18.37 -5.50 27.03
C GLY A 99 18.12 -6.82 26.30
N ARG A 100 16.89 -7.36 26.33
CA ARG A 100 16.54 -8.56 25.54
C ARG A 100 16.54 -8.27 24.03
N LYS A 101 16.03 -7.12 23.61
CA LYS A 101 16.05 -6.65 22.21
C LYS A 101 17.47 -6.49 21.68
N GLU A 102 18.34 -5.84 22.45
CA GLU A 102 19.75 -5.64 22.07
C GLU A 102 20.50 -6.98 21.94
N ARG A 103 20.24 -7.94 22.83
CA ARG A 103 20.82 -9.29 22.77
C ARG A 103 20.23 -10.18 21.66
N ALA A 104 19.00 -9.90 21.23
CA ALA A 104 18.33 -10.62 20.15
C ALA A 104 18.64 -10.05 18.75
N ARG A 105 19.32 -8.90 18.67
CA ARG A 105 19.80 -8.35 17.41
C ARG A 105 20.77 -9.37 16.80
N PRO A 106 20.59 -9.81 15.54
CA PRO A 106 21.47 -10.81 14.99
C PRO A 106 22.88 -10.23 14.84
N LEU A 107 23.77 -10.51 15.81
CA LEU A 107 25.12 -10.88 15.43
C LEU A 107 24.93 -12.09 14.52
N ALA A 108 25.51 -12.05 13.32
CA ALA A 108 25.55 -13.17 12.39
C ALA A 108 25.84 -14.47 13.17
N THR A 109 24.79 -15.24 13.50
CA THR A 109 24.91 -16.42 14.34
C THR A 109 24.95 -17.61 13.39
N PRO A 110 25.92 -18.53 13.55
CA PRO A 110 26.06 -19.70 12.69
C PRO A 110 24.78 -20.54 12.65
N PRO A 111 24.51 -21.24 11.53
CA PRO A 111 23.34 -22.11 11.42
C PRO A 111 23.46 -23.24 12.45
N GLY A 112 22.51 -23.33 13.38
CA GLY A 112 22.45 -24.48 14.29
C GLY A 112 21.74 -24.29 15.62
N ARG A 113 21.44 -23.06 16.07
CA ARG A 113 20.67 -22.86 17.31
C ARG A 113 19.19 -22.64 17.01
N ILE A 114 18.45 -23.74 16.93
CA ILE A 114 16.98 -23.69 16.95
C ILE A 114 16.57 -23.28 18.36
N VAL A 115 16.18 -22.02 18.56
CA VAL A 115 15.46 -21.62 19.77
C VAL A 115 14.02 -22.07 19.60
N THR A 116 13.74 -23.31 19.97
CA THR A 116 12.38 -23.87 19.99
C THR A 116 11.59 -23.23 21.13
N GLY A 117 10.84 -22.19 20.79
CA GLY A 117 9.80 -21.67 21.65
C GLY A 117 8.90 -20.74 20.84
N ASP A 118 7.59 -20.97 20.88
CA ASP A 118 6.56 -20.11 20.28
C ASP A 118 6.76 -18.62 20.66
N GLY A 119 7.29 -18.36 21.85
CA GLY A 119 7.67 -17.02 22.29
C GLY A 119 8.84 -16.36 21.53
N ALA A 120 9.79 -17.13 20.99
CA ALA A 120 10.90 -16.59 20.19
C ALA A 120 10.44 -16.21 18.77
N ALA A 121 9.62 -17.05 18.13
CA ALA A 121 9.05 -16.73 16.83
C ALA A 121 8.10 -15.51 16.89
N LYS A 122 7.28 -15.41 17.94
CA LYS A 122 6.43 -14.23 18.19
C LYS A 122 7.26 -12.97 18.44
N TRP A 123 8.36 -13.09 19.18
CA TRP A 123 9.30 -12.00 19.43
C TRP A 123 9.93 -11.49 18.13
N ASP A 124 10.48 -12.39 17.31
CA ASP A 124 11.13 -12.02 16.04
C ASP A 124 10.13 -11.40 15.07
N ARG A 125 8.90 -11.93 14.99
CA ARG A 125 7.83 -11.35 14.16
C ARG A 125 7.46 -9.94 14.62
N PHE A 126 7.28 -9.72 15.93
CA PHE A 126 6.92 -8.41 16.46
C PHE A 126 8.05 -7.39 16.30
N VAL A 127 9.27 -7.74 16.69
CA VAL A 127 10.44 -6.86 16.57
C VAL A 127 10.75 -6.57 15.10
N GLY A 128 10.61 -7.56 14.22
CA GLY A 128 10.73 -7.39 12.77
C GLY A 128 9.70 -6.42 12.20
N ALA A 129 8.41 -6.61 12.53
CA ALA A 129 7.34 -5.70 12.11
C ALA A 129 7.55 -4.27 12.65
N ALA A 130 7.96 -4.14 13.91
CA ALA A 130 8.25 -2.84 14.51
C ALA A 130 9.49 -2.16 13.89
N ALA A 131 10.50 -2.92 13.47
CA ALA A 131 11.68 -2.38 12.78
C ALA A 131 11.32 -1.84 11.39
N VAL A 132 10.46 -2.54 10.63
CA VAL A 132 9.90 -2.03 9.37
C VAL A 132 9.16 -0.71 9.61
N GLY A 133 8.33 -0.66 10.65
CA GLY A 133 7.64 0.57 11.00
C GLY A 133 8.56 1.67 11.51
N SER A 134 9.71 1.36 12.11
CA SER A 134 10.71 2.38 12.50
C SER A 134 11.29 3.09 11.30
N ASP A 135 11.58 2.37 10.22
CA ASP A 135 12.01 2.98 8.95
C ASP A 135 10.89 3.84 8.35
N ALA A 136 9.67 3.33 8.33
CA ALA A 136 8.50 4.08 7.85
C ALA A 136 8.26 5.37 8.67
N ILE A 137 8.31 5.30 10.00
CA ILE A 137 8.18 6.47 10.89
C ILE A 137 9.28 7.48 10.60
N SER A 138 10.53 7.05 10.42
CA SER A 138 11.65 7.96 10.15
C SER A 138 11.43 8.81 8.90
N LYS A 139 10.75 8.26 7.89
CA LYS A 139 10.40 8.91 6.63
C LYS A 139 9.14 9.78 6.74
N LEU A 140 8.19 9.39 7.59
CA LEU A 140 6.92 10.10 7.80
C LEU A 140 7.04 11.27 8.79
N LEU A 141 7.92 11.16 9.80
CA LEU A 141 8.02 12.12 10.89
C LEU A 141 8.39 13.55 10.41
N PRO A 142 9.39 13.74 9.52
CA PRO A 142 9.76 15.08 9.06
C PRO A 142 8.62 15.85 8.36
N PRO A 143 7.92 15.30 7.35
CA PRO A 143 6.80 16.01 6.73
C PRO A 143 5.64 16.24 7.71
N LEU A 144 5.33 15.27 8.57
CA LEU A 144 4.26 15.42 9.58
C LEU A 144 4.59 16.51 10.62
N LYS A 145 5.84 16.61 11.08
CA LYS A 145 6.28 17.69 11.97
C LYS A 145 6.10 19.06 11.30
N MET A 146 6.43 19.17 10.03
CA MET A 146 6.26 20.42 9.29
C MET A 146 4.79 20.85 9.20
N VAL A 147 3.90 19.92 8.82
CA VAL A 147 2.46 20.19 8.79
C VAL A 147 1.95 20.55 10.19
N SER A 148 2.38 19.82 11.21
CA SER A 148 1.99 20.08 12.61
C SER A 148 2.45 21.44 13.12
N LEU A 149 3.62 21.92 12.70
CA LEU A 149 4.15 23.22 13.12
C LEU A 149 3.31 24.37 12.53
N GLN A 150 2.89 24.25 11.27
CA GLN A 150 2.19 25.34 10.60
C GLN A 150 0.67 25.30 10.84
N TRP A 151 0.07 24.11 10.84
CA TRP A 151 -1.38 23.93 10.84
C TRP A 151 -1.91 23.22 12.09
N GLY A 152 -1.03 22.88 13.03
CA GLY A 152 -1.38 22.25 14.31
C GLY A 152 -1.42 20.73 14.27
N LYS A 153 -1.29 20.13 15.46
CA LYS A 153 -1.36 18.66 15.64
C LYS A 153 -2.75 18.10 15.36
N ASP A 154 -3.78 18.85 15.73
CA ASP A 154 -5.18 18.44 15.55
C ASP A 154 -5.51 18.26 14.07
N PHE A 155 -4.94 19.08 13.19
CA PHE A 155 -5.07 18.92 11.75
C PHE A 155 -4.48 17.58 11.26
N VAL A 156 -3.25 17.28 11.69
CA VAL A 156 -2.56 16.03 11.33
C VAL A 156 -3.35 14.81 11.80
N GLN A 157 -3.94 14.89 12.98
CA GLN A 157 -4.74 13.81 13.58
C GLN A 157 -6.12 13.68 12.92
N HIS A 158 -6.83 14.79 12.72
CA HIS A 158 -8.17 14.81 12.12
C HIS A 158 -8.16 14.16 10.73
N TYR A 159 -7.14 14.47 9.92
CA TYR A 159 -6.97 13.89 8.59
C TYR A 159 -6.13 12.61 8.55
N GLN A 160 -5.70 12.10 9.71
CA GLN A 160 -4.95 10.85 9.87
C GLN A 160 -3.76 10.73 8.90
N LEU A 161 -3.02 11.83 8.69
CA LEU A 161 -2.05 11.92 7.59
C LEU A 161 -0.99 10.81 7.62
N ALA A 162 -0.57 10.40 8.82
CA ALA A 162 0.39 9.31 8.99
C ALA A 162 -0.09 7.97 8.40
N GLY A 163 -1.40 7.70 8.46
CA GLY A 163 -2.00 6.50 7.89
C GLY A 163 -2.18 6.56 6.37
N LYS A 164 -2.08 7.75 5.76
CA LYS A 164 -2.19 7.96 4.31
C LYS A 164 -0.88 7.70 3.53
N GLY A 165 0.17 7.29 4.25
CA GLY A 165 1.47 6.96 3.66
C GLY A 165 2.34 8.17 3.29
N GLN A 166 3.57 7.86 2.88
CA GLN A 166 4.66 8.85 2.74
C GLN A 166 4.39 9.88 1.63
N ASN A 167 3.92 9.43 0.47
CA ASN A 167 3.66 10.31 -0.67
C ASN A 167 2.58 11.36 -0.34
N TYR A 168 1.58 10.96 0.44
CA TYR A 168 0.53 11.86 0.88
C TYR A 168 1.08 12.90 1.86
N CYS A 169 1.83 12.46 2.88
CA CYS A 169 2.51 13.35 3.83
C CYS A 169 3.43 14.37 3.14
N ASN A 170 4.19 13.94 2.12
CA ASN A 170 5.10 14.81 1.37
C ASN A 170 4.36 15.89 0.59
N LYS A 171 3.24 15.53 -0.07
CA LYS A 171 2.39 16.51 -0.79
C LYS A 171 1.87 17.59 0.16
N PHE A 172 1.47 17.21 1.36
CA PHE A 172 1.00 18.15 2.37
C PHE A 172 2.11 19.03 2.92
N SER A 173 3.26 18.46 3.25
CA SER A 173 4.43 19.22 3.67
C SER A 173 4.84 20.27 2.63
N ALA A 174 4.76 19.94 1.33
CA ALA A 174 4.98 20.91 0.26
C ALA A 174 3.87 21.98 0.18
N ALA A 175 2.60 21.58 0.29
CA ALA A 175 1.46 22.49 0.24
C ALA A 175 1.47 23.52 1.39
N VAL A 176 1.87 23.09 2.58
CA VAL A 176 1.99 23.95 3.78
C VAL A 176 2.96 25.11 3.57
N LYS A 177 3.99 24.94 2.74
CA LYS A 177 4.96 26.00 2.42
C LYS A 177 4.38 27.08 1.50
N LEU A 178 3.35 26.74 0.73
CA LEU A 178 2.85 27.56 -0.39
C LEU A 178 1.45 28.10 -0.17
N HIS A 179 0.71 27.57 0.82
CA HIS A 179 -0.71 27.84 0.97
C HIS A 179 -1.08 28.20 2.42
N THR A 180 -2.02 29.12 2.55
CA THR A 180 -2.75 29.36 3.80
C THR A 180 -3.53 28.10 4.19
N LEU A 181 -3.82 27.94 5.48
CA LEU A 181 -4.57 26.80 6.01
C LEU A 181 -5.88 26.56 5.24
N GLU A 182 -6.64 27.62 4.97
CA GLU A 182 -7.92 27.54 4.26
C GLU A 182 -7.78 26.99 2.82
N ASN A 183 -6.77 27.44 2.09
CA ASN A 183 -6.48 26.95 0.74
C ASN A 183 -5.94 25.51 0.79
N GLY A 184 -5.19 25.15 1.83
CA GLY A 184 -4.74 23.79 2.11
C GLY A 184 -5.89 22.82 2.36
N VAL A 185 -6.84 23.18 3.22
CA VAL A 185 -8.07 22.42 3.50
C VAL A 185 -8.91 22.24 2.24
N ARG A 186 -9.08 23.31 1.44
CA ARG A 186 -9.86 23.25 0.20
C ARG A 186 -9.27 22.25 -0.79
N LYS A 187 -7.96 22.28 -1.00
CA LYS A 187 -7.24 21.31 -1.85
C LYS A 187 -7.30 19.89 -1.29
N LEU A 188 -7.20 19.73 0.04
CA LEU A 188 -7.31 18.42 0.68
C LEU A 188 -8.69 17.80 0.44
N ASN A 189 -9.75 18.58 0.62
CA ASN A 189 -11.11 18.11 0.36
C ASN A 189 -11.31 17.77 -1.13
N GLN A 190 -10.71 18.52 -2.06
CA GLN A 190 -10.71 18.18 -3.48
C GLN A 190 -10.00 16.85 -3.77
N LEU A 191 -8.81 16.65 -3.18
CA LEU A 191 -8.03 15.40 -3.33
C LEU A 191 -8.74 14.19 -2.72
N LEU A 192 -9.31 14.34 -1.51
CA LEU A 192 -10.04 13.27 -0.83
C LEU A 192 -11.34 12.90 -1.57
N LEU A 193 -12.04 13.89 -2.14
CA LEU A 193 -13.30 13.67 -2.86
C LEU A 193 -13.10 13.36 -4.35
N ARG A 194 -11.84 13.28 -4.83
CA ARG A 194 -11.49 13.13 -6.27
C ARG A 194 -12.21 14.15 -7.18
N ARG A 195 -12.51 15.34 -6.65
CA ARG A 195 -13.13 16.43 -7.41
C ARG A 195 -12.00 17.28 -7.98
N PHE A 196 -11.61 16.97 -9.21
CA PHE A 196 -10.67 17.77 -10.00
C PHE A 196 -11.41 18.82 -10.82
#